data_AF-A0A3B8VSZ9-F1
#
_entry.id   AF-A0A3B8VSZ9-F1
#
_cell.length_a   1.000
_cell.length_b   1.000
_cell.length_c   1.000
_cell.angle_alpha   90.00
_cell.angle_beta   90.00
_cell.angle_gamma   90.00
#
_symmetry.space_group_name_H-M   'P 1'
#
loop_
_entity.id
_entity.type
_entity.pdbx_description
1 polymer ?
#
loop_
_entity_poly.entity_id
_entity_poly.type
_entity_poly.pdbx_seq_one_letter_code
_entity_poly.pdbx_strand_id
1 'polypeptide(L)'
;GEYDFTIDVKGDSMNDFYQSGDIVACKFISNPNEIRYGKVYIVDSAQGVIMKQIEKVKNDPSQLRCISFNPEYPEFQIQVEDIYTMSQVVGVIKSNV
;
A
#
# COMPACT_ATOMS: atom_id res chain seq x y z
N GLY A 1 -2.87 17.40 -6.69
CA GLY A 1 -3.87 16.98 -5.69
C GLY A 1 -3.20 17.02 -4.34
N GLU A 2 -3.93 17.35 -3.28
CA GLU A 2 -3.38 17.36 -1.91
C GLU A 2 -2.86 15.97 -1.54
N TYR A 3 -1.61 15.93 -1.08
CA TYR A 3 -0.94 14.79 -0.46
C TYR A 3 -0.36 15.27 0.88
N ASP A 4 -0.20 14.36 1.83
CA ASP A 4 0.25 14.67 3.18
C ASP A 4 1.76 14.44 3.34
N PHE A 5 2.30 13.41 2.69
CA PHE A 5 3.72 13.10 2.71
C PHE A 5 4.16 12.35 1.45
N THR A 6 5.48 12.16 1.34
CA THR A 6 6.11 11.32 0.32
C THR A 6 6.97 10.26 0.97
N ILE A 7 7.11 9.11 0.30
CA ILE A 7 8.02 8.03 0.71
C ILE A 7 8.72 7.42 -0.50
N ASP A 8 9.98 7.03 -0.32
CA ASP A 8 10.75 6.31 -1.34
C ASP A 8 10.27 4.87 -1.46
N VAL A 9 10.04 4.42 -2.69
CA VAL A 9 9.77 3.02 -2.99
C VAL A 9 11.07 2.24 -2.84
N LYS A 10 11.01 1.16 -2.04
CA LYS A 10 12.12 0.23 -1.83
C LYS A 10 11.71 -1.19 -2.17
N GLY A 11 12.65 -1.94 -2.73
CA GLY A 11 12.41 -3.30 -3.20
C GLY A 11 11.63 -3.34 -4.51
N ASP A 12 11.24 -4.53 -4.91
CA ASP A 12 10.72 -4.86 -6.25
C ASP A 12 9.35 -5.56 -6.23
N SER A 13 8.76 -5.78 -5.05
CA SER A 13 7.44 -6.42 -4.90
C SER A 13 6.29 -5.66 -5.59
N MET A 14 6.47 -4.36 -5.87
CA MET A 14 5.49 -3.52 -6.55
C MET A 14 5.94 -3.09 -7.96
N ASN A 15 6.92 -3.80 -8.53
CA ASN A 15 7.37 -3.60 -9.91
C ASN A 15 6.21 -3.74 -10.92
N ASP A 16 6.50 -3.39 -12.17
CA ASP A 16 5.57 -3.02 -13.26
C ASP A 16 5.05 -1.60 -13.14
N PHE A 17 4.57 -1.19 -11.97
CA PHE A 17 3.99 0.16 -11.77
C PHE A 17 4.83 1.07 -10.87
N TYR A 18 5.58 0.51 -9.92
CA TYR A 18 6.42 1.25 -8.98
C TYR A 18 7.80 0.62 -8.90
N GLN A 19 8.82 1.38 -9.27
CA GLN A 19 10.21 0.91 -9.30
C GLN A 19 10.93 1.39 -8.03
N SER A 20 11.90 0.61 -7.55
CA SER A 20 12.78 1.06 -6.47
C SER A 20 13.43 2.40 -6.85
N GLY A 21 13.37 3.37 -5.95
CA GLY A 21 13.83 4.73 -6.18
C GLY A 21 12.74 5.70 -6.70
N ASP A 22 11.57 5.21 -7.13
CA ASP A 22 10.40 6.08 -7.30
C ASP A 22 10.02 6.73 -5.96
N ILE A 23 9.43 7.92 -6.01
CA ILE A 23 8.84 8.57 -4.84
C ILE A 23 7.33 8.55 -5.01
N VAL A 24 6.60 8.08 -4.01
CA VAL A 24 5.13 8.11 -4.02
C VAL A 24 4.59 9.19 -3.10
N ALA A 25 3.56 9.90 -3.56
CA ALA A 25 2.82 10.86 -2.77
C ALA A 25 1.63 10.15 -2.12
N CYS A 26 1.49 10.32 -0.81
CA CYS A 26 0.54 9.57 0.02
C CYS A 26 -0.42 10.52 0.72
N LYS A 27 -1.67 10.07 0.85
CA LYS A 27 -2.72 10.74 1.63
C LYS A 27 -3.16 9.84 2.77
N PHE A 28 -3.16 10.33 4.00
CA PHE A 28 -3.68 9.59 5.15
C PHE A 28 -5.13 9.21 4.93
N ILE A 29 -5.51 8.02 5.37
CA ILE A 29 -6.93 7.68 5.59
C ILE A 29 -7.20 7.70 7.08
N SER A 30 -8.28 8.37 7.49
CA SER A 30 -8.63 8.51 8.92
C SER A 30 -9.75 7.54 9.32
N ASN A 31 -10.46 6.98 8.33
CA ASN A 31 -11.54 6.05 8.53
C ASN A 31 -11.40 4.83 7.59
N PRO A 32 -11.54 3.58 8.09
CA PRO A 32 -11.55 2.39 7.24
C PRO A 32 -12.55 2.42 6.08
N ASN A 33 -13.66 3.17 6.20
CA ASN A 33 -14.62 3.36 5.10
C ASN A 33 -14.05 4.14 3.91
N GLU A 34 -12.91 4.81 4.05
CA GLU A 34 -12.20 5.49 2.97
C GLU A 34 -11.36 4.52 2.11
N ILE A 35 -11.20 3.26 2.55
CA ILE A 35 -10.47 2.25 1.81
C ILE A 35 -11.21 1.97 0.50
N ARG A 36 -10.52 2.21 -0.61
CA ARG A 36 -10.95 1.85 -1.96
C ARG A 36 -10.18 0.61 -2.38
N TYR A 37 -10.85 -0.53 -2.38
CA TYR A 37 -10.26 -1.79 -2.84
C TYR A 37 -9.74 -1.68 -4.28
N GLY A 38 -8.64 -2.36 -4.56
CA GLY A 38 -7.89 -2.27 -5.81
C GLY A 38 -6.94 -1.07 -5.89
N LYS A 39 -6.88 -0.21 -4.86
CA LYS A 39 -5.88 0.87 -4.76
C LYS A 39 -4.67 0.46 -3.93
N VAL A 40 -3.57 1.17 -4.15
CA VAL A 40 -2.29 0.94 -3.46
C VAL A 40 -2.22 1.81 -2.22
N TYR A 41 -1.78 1.21 -1.12
CA TYR A 41 -1.62 1.85 0.18
C TYR A 41 -0.24 1.60 0.74
N ILE A 42 0.25 2.57 1.50
CA ILE A 42 1.24 2.36 2.54
C ILE A 42 0.50 1.86 3.78
N VAL A 43 0.92 0.73 4.32
CA VAL A 43 0.37 0.13 5.54
C VAL A 43 1.50 0.06 6.56
N ASP A 44 1.34 0.80 7.65
CA ASP A 44 2.23 0.72 8.81
C ASP A 44 1.60 -0.21 9.84
N SER A 45 2.35 -1.22 10.26
CA SER A 45 1.85 -2.33 11.07
C SER A 45 2.90 -2.84 12.05
N ALA A 46 2.49 -3.75 12.94
CA ALA A 46 3.40 -4.46 13.84
C ALA A 46 4.55 -5.20 13.13
N GLN A 47 4.39 -5.53 11.83
CA GLN A 47 5.38 -6.24 11.02
C GLN A 47 6.26 -5.28 10.17
N GLY A 48 6.07 -3.97 10.35
CA GLY A 48 6.74 -2.91 9.60
C GLY A 48 5.86 -2.28 8.53
N VAL A 49 6.49 -1.38 7.76
CA VAL A 49 5.82 -0.58 6.72
C VAL A 49 5.92 -1.28 5.37
N ILE A 50 4.77 -1.48 4.73
CA ILE A 50 4.66 -2.10 3.41
C ILE A 50 3.90 -1.21 2.43
N MET A 51 4.16 -1.40 1.13
CA MET A 51 3.37 -0.83 0.05
C MET A 51 2.75 -1.95 -0.79
N LYS A 52 1.42 -2.02 -0.82
CA LYS A 52 0.66 -3.11 -1.49
C LYS A 52 -0.66 -2.63 -2.06
N GLN A 53 -1.18 -3.30 -3.09
CA GLN A 53 -2.58 -3.15 -3.46
C GLN A 53 -3.45 -3.83 -2.41
N ILE A 54 -4.50 -3.15 -1.96
CA ILE A 54 -5.39 -3.63 -0.90
C ILE A 54 -6.69 -4.15 -1.51
N GLU A 55 -7.05 -5.37 -1.13
CA GLU A 55 -8.32 -6.01 -1.46
C GLU A 55 -9.02 -6.51 -0.20
N LYS A 56 -10.33 -6.75 -0.31
CA LYS A 56 -11.10 -7.38 0.76
C LYS A 56 -10.85 -8.87 0.82
N VAL A 57 -10.84 -9.44 2.03
CA VAL A 57 -11.01 -10.88 2.20
C VAL A 57 -12.51 -11.21 2.14
N LYS A 58 -12.88 -12.23 1.37
CA LYS A 58 -14.29 -12.59 1.19
C LYS A 58 -14.87 -13.08 2.52
N ASN A 59 -15.95 -12.41 2.96
CA ASN A 59 -16.67 -12.72 4.20
C ASN A 59 -15.84 -12.56 5.49
N ASP A 60 -14.70 -11.86 5.45
CA ASP A 60 -13.91 -11.57 6.64
C ASP A 60 -13.43 -10.11 6.63
N PRO A 61 -14.14 -9.20 7.32
CA PRO A 61 -13.75 -7.80 7.42
C PRO A 61 -12.62 -7.54 8.44
N SER A 62 -12.21 -8.55 9.21
CA SER A 62 -11.10 -8.42 10.15
C SER A 62 -9.74 -8.46 9.45
N GLN A 63 -9.71 -8.85 8.18
CA GLN A 63 -8.50 -9.01 7.39
C GLN A 63 -8.54 -8.23 6.08
N LEU A 64 -7.37 -7.73 5.69
CA LEU A 64 -7.13 -7.16 4.37
C LEU A 64 -6.20 -8.09 3.59
N ARG A 65 -6.47 -8.24 2.28
CA ARG A 65 -5.58 -8.95 1.37
C ARG A 65 -4.61 -7.95 0.74
N CYS A 66 -3.32 -8.24 0.88
CA CYS A 66 -2.22 -7.45 0.37
C CYS A 66 -1.63 -8.11 -0.88
N ILE A 67 -1.71 -7.41 -2.01
CA ILE A 67 -1.32 -7.94 -3.32
C ILE A 67 -0.07 -7.20 -3.81
N SER A 68 0.92 -7.99 -4.20
CA SER A 68 2.11 -7.55 -4.93
C SER A 68 1.81 -7.48 -6.42
N PHE A 69 2.40 -6.52 -7.12
CA PHE A 69 2.32 -6.49 -8.58
C PHE A 69 3.38 -7.38 -9.23
N ASN A 70 4.53 -7.54 -8.58
CA ASN A 70 5.49 -8.55 -8.99
C ASN A 70 5.00 -9.95 -8.58
N PRO A 71 4.76 -10.88 -9.55
CA PRO A 71 4.22 -12.21 -9.28
C PRO A 71 5.17 -13.15 -8.53
N GLU A 72 6.46 -12.81 -8.43
CA GLU A 72 7.41 -13.57 -7.61
C GLU A 72 7.14 -13.41 -6.10
N TYR A 73 6.36 -12.40 -5.72
CA TYR A 73 5.99 -12.12 -4.34
C TYR A 73 4.54 -12.56 -4.11
N PRO A 74 4.29 -13.61 -3.29
CA PRO A 74 2.94 -14.09 -3.05
C PRO A 74 2.08 -13.04 -2.32
N GLU A 75 0.77 -13.10 -2.56
CA GLU A 75 -0.19 -12.34 -1.76
C GLU A 75 -0.24 -12.87 -0.32
N PHE A 76 -0.57 -11.98 0.62
CA PHE A 76 -0.74 -12.32 2.02
C PHE A 76 -1.91 -11.55 2.61
N GLN A 77 -2.29 -11.90 3.84
CA GLN A 77 -3.36 -11.24 4.59
C GLN A 77 -2.78 -10.60 5.85
N ILE A 78 -3.34 -9.46 6.23
CA ILE A 78 -2.99 -8.74 7.46
C ILE A 78 -4.25 -8.50 8.29
N GLN A 79 -4.15 -8.67 9.61
CA GLN A 79 -5.22 -8.35 10.53
C GLN A 79 -5.37 -6.83 10.64
N VAL A 80 -6.61 -6.33 10.57
CA VAL A 80 -6.90 -4.90 10.70
C VAL A 80 -6.45 -4.37 12.06
N GLU A 81 -6.48 -5.19 13.11
CA GLU A 81 -5.99 -4.82 14.45
C GLU A 81 -4.47 -4.63 14.54
N ASP A 82 -3.69 -5.23 13.61
CA ASP A 82 -2.23 -5.09 13.57
C ASP A 82 -1.79 -3.82 12.82
N ILE A 83 -2.72 -3.08 12.22
CA ILE A 83 -2.45 -1.89 11.41
C ILE A 83 -2.50 -0.64 12.30
N TYR A 84 -1.40 0.09 12.34
CA TYR A 84 -1.30 1.36 13.07
C TYR A 84 -1.82 2.53 12.24
N THR A 85 -1.37 2.63 10.98
CA THR A 85 -1.84 3.66 10.06
C THR A 85 -1.89 3.14 8.63
N MET A 86 -2.74 3.77 7.81
CA MET A 86 -2.78 3.54 6.37
C MET A 86 -2.78 4.87 5.64
N SER A 87 -2.17 4.88 4.46
CA SER A 87 -2.17 6.04 3.57
C SER A 87 -2.30 5.60 2.13
N GLN A 88 -3.26 6.16 1.40
CA GLN A 88 -3.45 5.85 -0.01
C GLN A 88 -2.35 6.49 -0.85
N VAL A 89 -1.76 5.73 -1.77
CA VAL A 89 -0.90 6.27 -2.81
C VAL A 89 -1.78 7.02 -3.82
N VAL A 90 -1.53 8.33 -3.96
CA VAL A 90 -2.32 9.25 -4.79
C VAL A 90 -1.51 9.85 -5.95
N GLY A 91 -0.20 9.63 -5.98
CA GLY A 91 0.67 10.04 -7.07
C GLY A 91 2.02 9.33 -7.02
N VAL A 92 2.74 9.36 -8.13
CA VAL A 92 4.10 8.84 -8.25
C VAL A 92 4.97 9.84 -9.00
N ILE A 93 6.17 10.06 -8.50
CA ILE A 93 7.25 10.79 -9.14
C ILE A 93 8.25 9.74 -9.57
N LYS A 94 8.40 9.57 -10.89
CA LYS A 94 9.32 8.59 -11.45
C LYS A 94 10.76 9.05 -11.28
N SER A 95 11.60 8.17 -10.78
CA SER A 95 13.04 8.40 -10.84
C SER A 95 13.49 8.27 -12.29
N ASN A 96 14.15 9.29 -12.84
CA ASN A 96 14.66 9.30 -14.21
C ASN A 96 15.98 8.52 -14.35
N VAL A 97 16.05 7.33 -13.77
CA VAL A 97 17.19 6.41 -14.00
C VAL A 97 16.98 5.58 -15.25
#